data_AF-A0AAD5XE41-F1
#
_entry.id   AF-A0AAD5XE41-F1
#
_cell.length_a   1.000
_cell.length_b   1.000
_cell.length_c   1.000
_cell.angle_alpha   90.00
_cell.angle_beta   90.00
_cell.angle_gamma   90.00
#
_symmetry.space_group_name_H-M   'P 1'
#
loop_
_entity.id
_entity.type
_entity.pdbx_description
1 polymer ?
#
loop_
_entity_poly.entity_id
_entity_poly.type
_entity_poly.pdbx_seq_one_letter_code
_entity_poly.pdbx_strand_id
1 'polypeptide(L)'
;MEMETKLTVSSIGSASTVDRPTLQALLEPFAIHGNEFEKEYRAVSIIIARVLGATPASFHTYSIYPVAMNTYVLCMVALQGLPYRKKIPWLISIVLTDNSKLPSNFLRLASIITSLVAQCAYCSALACGLGDIFKGSIAVSEPLRLAPNEVSPNDRIALRLCVAATKVPARVSLPMQNETASAFDGTIGLQQIGNLVAIAGFKNSLNTLLGLEIDELHARNAEIAFKKTAFSFGVHKYNGAFKSTVSPRRKKNSIYSRIKEAVDILVHLRIFLSLNQTIQSKLPTTHVSLDTWLLQKFQGFAPRYLTQIKNASTKRIYCSFLEQTLFCDTASAETQQSFTKEFTANLPIFEKIILAFVYMKGVANNLLVSHFAYIANKLNIPPSSLTGALDAAKAFNHKSPNVEPVSSQMDIMVPLMYYTARRYHKRIWRLTPRLMRACDNNPATVLAFSTLAGTFTLLHRYSAVVAGVDSCESPVKDFVESQYGQECGLKTSLAGYTSSRKFLASEEEQEIDWDDVDLTNVGVAAASMRMDISGVVGTEVSEDLWGGTLEF
;
A
#
# COMPACT_ATOMS: atom_id res chain seq x y z
N MET A 1 9.39 -44.31 -4.54
CA MET A 1 9.78 -43.52 -5.73
C MET A 1 9.54 -42.07 -5.39
N GLU A 2 10.51 -41.44 -4.72
CA GLU A 2 10.52 -40.00 -4.45
C GLU A 2 11.09 -39.30 -5.67
N MET A 3 10.31 -38.41 -6.29
CA MET A 3 10.78 -37.54 -7.36
C MET A 3 11.35 -36.27 -6.71
N GLU A 4 12.66 -36.29 -6.43
CA GLU A 4 13.43 -35.07 -6.21
C GLU A 4 13.46 -34.26 -7.51
N THR A 5 12.60 -33.24 -7.60
CA THR A 5 12.70 -32.24 -8.68
C THR A 5 13.75 -31.21 -8.29
N LYS A 6 15.03 -31.52 -8.53
CA LYS A 6 16.11 -30.52 -8.48
C LYS A 6 15.95 -29.55 -9.65
N LEU A 7 15.32 -28.40 -9.40
CA LEU A 7 15.36 -27.24 -10.28
C LEU A 7 16.76 -26.63 -10.25
N THR A 8 17.63 -27.06 -11.17
CA THR A 8 18.91 -26.38 -11.46
C THR A 8 18.63 -25.06 -12.17
N VAL A 9 18.80 -23.95 -11.44
CA VAL A 9 18.87 -22.59 -11.99
C VAL A 9 20.23 -22.43 -12.69
N SER A 10 20.34 -22.92 -13.91
CA SER A 10 21.56 -22.81 -14.71
C SER A 10 21.25 -22.41 -16.16
N SER A 11 21.03 -21.11 -16.38
CA SER A 11 21.47 -20.38 -17.58
C SER A 11 20.82 -18.99 -17.61
N ILE A 12 21.40 -18.01 -16.90
CA ILE A 12 21.17 -16.59 -17.20
C ILE A 12 22.26 -16.21 -18.20
N GLY A 13 21.90 -16.26 -19.48
CA GLY A 13 22.76 -15.85 -20.58
C GLY A 13 23.06 -14.35 -20.52
N SER A 14 24.28 -13.99 -20.91
CA SER A 14 24.77 -12.63 -21.02
C SER A 14 24.03 -11.86 -22.13
N ALA A 15 23.04 -11.06 -21.74
CA ALA A 15 22.43 -10.02 -22.56
C ALA A 15 22.61 -8.66 -21.88
N SER A 16 22.92 -7.66 -22.70
CA SER A 16 23.05 -6.23 -22.39
C SER A 16 22.01 -5.72 -21.38
N THR A 17 22.45 -4.95 -20.38
CA THR A 17 21.65 -4.37 -19.28
C THR A 17 20.65 -5.36 -18.66
N VAL A 18 21.18 -6.35 -17.93
CA VAL A 18 20.43 -7.40 -17.23
C VAL A 18 19.16 -6.84 -16.57
N ASP A 19 18.02 -7.10 -17.22
CA ASP A 19 16.68 -6.94 -16.68
C ASP A 19 16.58 -7.77 -15.40
N ARG A 20 16.71 -7.12 -14.24
CA ARG A 20 16.55 -7.81 -12.96
C ARG A 20 15.09 -8.24 -12.85
N PRO A 21 14.78 -9.52 -12.58
CA PRO A 21 13.41 -9.96 -12.46
C PRO A 21 12.73 -9.23 -11.29
N THR A 22 11.49 -8.78 -11.51
CA THR A 22 10.65 -8.25 -10.43
C THR A 22 10.31 -9.39 -9.46
N LEU A 23 9.87 -9.06 -8.24
CA LEU A 23 9.45 -10.09 -7.31
C LEU A 23 8.20 -10.83 -7.80
N GLN A 24 7.31 -10.15 -8.50
CA GLN A 24 6.18 -10.78 -9.19
C GLN A 24 6.68 -11.87 -10.15
N ALA A 25 7.67 -11.58 -11.00
CA ALA A 25 8.20 -12.57 -11.95
C ALA A 25 8.81 -13.79 -11.23
N LEU A 26 9.39 -13.59 -10.04
CA LEU A 26 9.91 -14.70 -9.21
C LEU A 26 8.79 -15.50 -8.53
N LEU A 27 7.65 -14.87 -8.25
CA LEU A 27 6.50 -15.48 -7.59
C LEU A 27 5.52 -16.14 -8.57
N GLU A 28 5.54 -15.72 -9.85
CA GLU A 28 4.62 -16.20 -10.88
C GLU A 28 4.54 -17.73 -10.98
N PRO A 29 5.64 -18.51 -10.91
CA PRO A 29 5.57 -19.97 -10.98
C PRO A 29 4.80 -20.63 -9.83
N PHE A 30 4.59 -19.91 -8.72
CA PHE A 30 3.86 -20.39 -7.54
C PHE A 30 2.39 -19.93 -7.53
N ALA A 31 2.02 -19.04 -8.44
CA ALA A 31 0.67 -18.47 -8.50
C ALA A 31 -0.35 -19.52 -8.93
N ILE A 32 -1.57 -19.41 -8.40
CA ILE A 32 -2.68 -20.28 -8.83
C ILE A 32 -3.12 -19.80 -10.22
N HIS A 33 -2.93 -20.63 -11.24
CA HIS A 33 -3.23 -20.26 -12.63
C HIS A 33 -4.64 -20.69 -13.07
N GLY A 34 -5.24 -19.87 -13.94
CA GLY A 34 -6.42 -20.23 -14.74
C GLY A 34 -7.62 -20.75 -13.95
N ASN A 35 -8.04 -21.99 -14.27
CA ASN A 35 -9.28 -22.59 -13.81
C ASN A 35 -9.36 -22.80 -12.28
N GLU A 36 -8.22 -23.03 -11.61
CA GLU A 36 -8.18 -23.21 -10.16
C GLU A 36 -8.46 -21.90 -9.43
N PHE A 37 -7.84 -20.82 -9.88
CA PHE A 37 -8.10 -19.48 -9.36
C PHE A 37 -9.56 -19.07 -9.62
N GLU A 38 -10.09 -19.37 -10.81
CA GLU A 38 -11.50 -19.14 -11.11
C GLU A 38 -12.44 -20.01 -10.26
N LYS A 39 -12.04 -21.20 -9.83
CA LYS A 39 -12.88 -22.05 -8.96
C LYS A 39 -12.97 -21.47 -7.55
N GLU A 40 -11.85 -20.98 -7.01
CA GLU A 40 -11.74 -20.53 -5.63
C GLU A 40 -12.17 -19.06 -5.44
N TYR A 41 -11.67 -18.17 -6.31
CA TYR A 41 -11.86 -16.74 -6.20
C TYR A 41 -12.86 -16.19 -7.23
N ARG A 42 -13.66 -17.03 -7.89
CA ARG A 42 -14.61 -16.62 -8.94
C ARG A 42 -15.43 -15.38 -8.58
N ALA A 43 -16.04 -15.43 -7.41
CA ALA A 43 -16.96 -14.40 -6.95
C ALA A 43 -16.23 -13.08 -6.74
N VAL A 44 -15.05 -13.14 -6.12
CA VAL A 44 -14.16 -12.00 -5.94
C VAL A 44 -13.74 -11.43 -7.29
N SER A 45 -13.23 -12.27 -8.19
CA SER A 45 -12.75 -11.89 -9.52
C SER A 45 -13.84 -11.27 -10.38
N ILE A 46 -15.06 -11.81 -10.34
CA ILE A 46 -16.22 -11.24 -11.03
C ILE A 46 -16.55 -9.87 -10.47
N ILE A 47 -16.73 -9.74 -9.15
CA ILE A 47 -17.06 -8.45 -8.54
C ILE A 47 -15.97 -7.43 -8.87
N ILE A 48 -14.70 -7.79 -8.77
CA ILE A 48 -13.58 -6.89 -9.01
C ILE A 48 -13.42 -6.55 -10.48
N ALA A 49 -13.59 -7.49 -11.41
CA ALA A 49 -13.64 -7.18 -12.84
C ALA A 49 -14.79 -6.22 -13.17
N ARG A 50 -15.89 -6.24 -12.40
CA ARG A 50 -16.95 -5.24 -12.52
C ARG A 50 -16.56 -3.88 -11.98
N VAL A 51 -15.78 -3.83 -10.90
CA VAL A 51 -15.30 -2.58 -10.29
C VAL A 51 -14.16 -1.94 -11.07
N LEU A 52 -13.24 -2.75 -11.60
CA LEU A 52 -11.96 -2.32 -12.19
C LEU A 52 -11.93 -2.46 -13.72
N GLY A 53 -12.96 -3.07 -14.32
CA GLY A 53 -13.02 -3.33 -15.76
C GLY A 53 -12.20 -4.53 -16.22
N ALA A 54 -11.33 -5.05 -15.35
CA ALA A 54 -10.52 -6.24 -15.54
C ALA A 54 -10.21 -6.89 -14.18
N THR A 55 -9.87 -8.17 -14.17
CA THR A 55 -9.25 -8.81 -13.00
C THR A 55 -7.75 -8.49 -13.05
N PRO A 56 -7.21 -7.74 -12.08
CA PRO A 56 -5.80 -7.37 -12.12
C PRO A 56 -4.91 -8.62 -12.03
N ALA A 57 -3.85 -8.72 -12.85
CA ALA A 57 -2.94 -9.87 -12.84
C ALA A 57 -2.36 -10.18 -11.45
N SER A 58 -2.19 -9.15 -10.61
CA SER A 58 -1.71 -9.24 -9.23
C SER A 58 -2.52 -10.17 -8.33
N PHE A 59 -3.78 -10.46 -8.68
CA PHE A 59 -4.64 -11.34 -7.90
C PHE A 59 -4.14 -12.79 -7.86
N HIS A 60 -3.57 -13.26 -8.96
CA HIS A 60 -2.94 -14.58 -9.02
C HIS A 60 -1.72 -14.66 -8.11
N THR A 61 -0.94 -13.57 -8.02
CA THR A 61 0.18 -13.48 -7.09
C THR A 61 -0.30 -13.46 -5.63
N TYR A 62 -1.40 -12.75 -5.33
CA TYR A 62 -1.92 -12.70 -3.96
C TYR A 62 -2.51 -14.03 -3.49
N SER A 63 -3.02 -14.87 -4.39
CA SER A 63 -3.62 -16.14 -4.01
C SER A 63 -2.61 -17.17 -3.50
N ILE A 64 -1.31 -16.96 -3.72
CA ILE A 64 -0.23 -17.76 -3.11
C ILE A 64 -0.31 -17.70 -1.57
N TYR A 65 -0.72 -16.56 -1.02
CA TYR A 65 -0.86 -16.36 0.41
C TYR A 65 -2.28 -15.83 0.73
N PRO A 66 -3.21 -16.70 1.16
CA PRO A 66 -4.62 -16.34 1.33
C PRO A 66 -4.87 -15.11 2.20
N VAL A 67 -4.01 -14.84 3.18
CA VAL A 67 -4.10 -13.60 3.99
C VAL A 67 -3.87 -12.36 3.14
N ALA A 68 -2.92 -12.34 2.20
CA ALA A 68 -2.74 -11.20 1.28
C ALA A 68 -4.01 -10.96 0.46
N MET A 69 -4.59 -12.02 -0.10
CA MET A 69 -5.82 -11.95 -0.88
C MET A 69 -7.01 -11.48 -0.04
N ASN A 70 -7.23 -12.06 1.13
CA ASN A 70 -8.29 -11.66 2.07
C ASN A 70 -8.15 -10.18 2.48
N THR A 71 -6.94 -9.77 2.80
CA THR A 71 -6.58 -8.40 3.16
C THR A 71 -6.90 -7.43 2.02
N TYR A 72 -6.51 -7.77 0.78
CA TYR A 72 -6.83 -6.97 -0.40
C TYR A 72 -8.34 -6.90 -0.66
N VAL A 73 -9.05 -8.02 -0.51
CA VAL A 73 -10.51 -8.11 -0.66
C VAL A 73 -11.24 -7.21 0.33
N LEU A 74 -10.84 -7.22 1.60
CA LEU A 74 -11.39 -6.32 2.62
C LEU A 74 -11.13 -4.84 2.29
N CYS A 75 -9.93 -4.50 1.80
CA CYS A 75 -9.57 -3.15 1.36
C CYS A 75 -10.53 -2.62 0.28
N MET A 76 -10.80 -3.43 -0.74
CA MET A 76 -11.53 -3.00 -1.94
C MET A 76 -12.99 -2.65 -1.65
N VAL A 77 -13.67 -3.45 -0.81
CA VAL A 77 -15.10 -3.24 -0.58
C VAL A 77 -15.38 -2.23 0.51
N ALA A 78 -14.59 -2.20 1.57
CA ALA A 78 -15.10 -1.60 2.78
C ALA A 78 -14.57 -0.20 3.11
N LEU A 79 -13.40 0.20 2.61
CA LEU A 79 -12.87 1.54 2.93
C LEU A 79 -12.70 2.46 1.72
N GLN A 80 -12.94 1.98 0.49
CA GLN A 80 -13.01 2.88 -0.67
C GLN A 80 -14.38 3.58 -0.80
N GLY A 81 -15.39 3.17 -0.02
CA GLY A 81 -16.69 3.87 0.05
C GLY A 81 -17.26 4.18 -1.33
N LEU A 82 -17.20 3.21 -2.25
CA LEU A 82 -17.43 3.48 -3.67
C LEU A 82 -18.89 3.91 -3.88
N PRO A 83 -19.19 5.13 -4.38
CA PRO A 83 -20.56 5.61 -4.52
C PRO A 83 -21.24 4.92 -5.71
N TYR A 84 -21.84 3.75 -5.50
CA TYR A 84 -22.54 2.97 -6.54
C TYR A 84 -23.94 3.52 -6.86
N ARG A 85 -24.07 4.82 -7.14
CA ARG A 85 -25.39 5.47 -7.07
C ARG A 85 -26.26 5.47 -8.32
N LYS A 86 -25.83 5.02 -9.52
CA LYS A 86 -26.66 5.24 -10.74
C LYS A 86 -26.77 4.14 -11.81
N LYS A 87 -25.94 3.08 -11.83
CA LYS A 87 -25.98 2.08 -12.94
C LYS A 87 -25.84 0.61 -12.52
N ILE A 88 -25.74 0.34 -11.23
CA ILE A 88 -25.75 -1.02 -10.69
C ILE A 88 -27.13 -1.23 -10.05
N PRO A 89 -27.74 -2.44 -10.12
CA PRO A 89 -28.95 -2.75 -9.38
C PRO A 89 -28.85 -2.20 -7.95
N TRP A 90 -29.82 -1.39 -7.56
CA TRP A 90 -29.90 -0.67 -6.27
C TRP A 90 -29.53 -1.56 -5.06
N LEU A 91 -29.80 -2.86 -5.16
CA LEU A 91 -29.43 -3.90 -4.18
C LEU A 91 -27.92 -4.01 -3.90
N ILE A 92 -27.04 -3.85 -4.89
CA ILE A 92 -25.58 -3.90 -4.68
C ILE A 92 -25.08 -2.60 -4.05
N SER A 93 -25.71 -1.47 -4.38
CA SER A 93 -25.39 -0.19 -3.72
C SER A 93 -25.70 -0.28 -2.23
N ILE A 94 -26.85 -0.80 -1.82
CA ILE A 94 -27.22 -0.90 -0.40
C ILE A 94 -26.21 -1.72 0.42
N VAL A 95 -25.60 -2.73 -0.19
CA VAL A 95 -24.79 -3.72 0.54
C VAL A 95 -23.28 -3.42 0.49
N LEU A 96 -22.79 -2.75 -0.55
CA LEU A 96 -21.36 -2.42 -0.70
C LEU A 96 -21.03 -0.95 -0.43
N THR A 97 -22.01 -0.05 -0.37
CA THR A 97 -21.73 1.34 0.00
C THR A 97 -21.90 1.52 1.49
N ASP A 98 -20.77 1.69 2.20
CA ASP A 98 -20.80 2.67 3.27
C ASP A 98 -21.25 3.99 2.63
N ASN A 99 -22.11 4.78 3.29
CA ASN A 99 -22.67 6.04 2.76
C ASN A 99 -21.56 7.10 2.59
N SER A 100 -20.58 6.83 1.72
CA SER A 100 -19.53 7.74 1.37
C SER A 100 -20.18 8.94 0.72
N LYS A 101 -20.03 10.06 1.40
CA LYS A 101 -20.48 11.35 0.90
C LYS A 101 -19.43 11.98 -0.02
N LEU A 102 -18.28 11.31 -0.20
CA LEU A 102 -17.21 11.75 -1.07
C LEU A 102 -17.63 11.64 -2.54
N PRO A 103 -17.48 12.72 -3.33
CA PRO A 103 -17.77 12.68 -4.77
C PRO A 103 -16.91 11.62 -5.49
N SER A 104 -17.48 10.93 -6.47
CA SER A 104 -16.75 9.91 -7.26
C SER A 104 -15.52 10.49 -7.98
N ASN A 105 -15.64 11.72 -8.48
CA ASN A 105 -14.53 12.45 -9.10
C ASN A 105 -13.40 12.71 -8.08
N PHE A 106 -13.75 13.14 -6.86
CA PHE A 106 -12.77 13.31 -5.78
C PHE A 106 -12.05 12.00 -5.45
N LEU A 107 -12.79 10.89 -5.29
CA LEU A 107 -12.20 9.57 -4.99
C LEU A 107 -11.18 9.13 -6.06
N ARG A 108 -11.47 9.39 -7.35
CA ARG A 108 -10.51 9.16 -8.44
C ARG A 108 -9.29 10.05 -8.28
N LEU A 109 -9.47 11.36 -8.17
CA LEU A 109 -8.37 12.33 -8.07
C LEU A 109 -7.46 12.02 -6.88
N ALA A 110 -8.05 11.80 -5.70
CA ALA A 110 -7.33 11.47 -4.49
C ALA A 110 -6.60 10.14 -4.58
N SER A 111 -7.16 9.11 -5.23
CA SER A 111 -6.47 7.83 -5.48
C SER A 111 -5.26 7.99 -6.40
N ILE A 112 -5.40 8.79 -7.47
CA ILE A 112 -4.33 9.08 -8.42
C ILE A 112 -3.22 9.87 -7.72
N ILE A 113 -3.55 11.00 -7.10
CA ILE A 113 -2.59 11.90 -6.46
C ILE A 113 -1.85 11.18 -5.33
N THR A 114 -2.56 10.43 -4.50
CA THR A 114 -1.93 9.64 -3.43
C THR A 114 -0.94 8.61 -4.00
N SER A 115 -1.27 7.95 -5.10
CA SER A 115 -0.37 6.95 -5.70
C SER A 115 0.82 7.61 -6.43
N LEU A 116 0.63 8.78 -7.02
CA LEU A 116 1.70 9.58 -7.64
C LEU A 116 2.70 10.08 -6.59
N VAL A 117 2.22 10.67 -5.48
CA VAL A 117 3.08 11.11 -4.38
C VAL A 117 3.80 9.91 -3.73
N ALA A 118 3.16 8.74 -3.75
CA ALA A 118 3.78 7.48 -3.33
C ALA A 118 4.75 6.86 -4.34
N GLN A 119 4.88 7.45 -5.54
CA GLN A 119 5.71 6.95 -6.63
C GLN A 119 5.41 5.48 -7.02
N CYS A 120 4.15 5.05 -6.87
CA CYS A 120 3.72 3.70 -7.25
C CYS A 120 3.06 3.73 -8.63
N ALA A 121 3.83 3.46 -9.70
CA ALA A 121 3.33 3.60 -11.07
C ALA A 121 2.14 2.67 -11.37
N TYR A 122 2.18 1.43 -10.88
CA TYR A 122 1.07 0.48 -11.03
C TYR A 122 -0.23 1.03 -10.41
N CYS A 123 -0.18 1.51 -9.17
CA CYS A 123 -1.36 2.06 -8.50
C CYS A 123 -1.86 3.34 -9.15
N SER A 124 -0.96 4.20 -9.65
CA SER A 124 -1.33 5.41 -10.39
C SER A 124 -2.06 5.07 -11.69
N ALA A 125 -1.54 4.10 -12.45
CA ALA A 125 -2.17 3.63 -13.69
C ALA A 125 -3.53 2.97 -13.44
N LEU A 126 -3.62 2.10 -12.42
CA LEU A 126 -4.88 1.48 -12.01
C LEU A 126 -5.90 2.55 -11.58
N ALA A 127 -5.48 3.57 -10.83
CA ALA A 127 -6.35 4.64 -10.36
C ALA A 127 -6.91 5.51 -11.50
N CYS A 128 -6.19 5.67 -12.61
CA CYS A 128 -6.70 6.36 -13.80
C CYS A 128 -7.94 5.66 -14.37
N GLY A 129 -7.99 4.33 -14.34
CA GLY A 129 -9.14 3.55 -14.84
C GLY A 129 -10.38 3.62 -13.94
N LEU A 130 -10.25 3.95 -12.65
CA LEU A 130 -11.36 3.88 -11.68
C LEU A 130 -12.52 4.84 -12.01
N GLY A 131 -12.25 6.07 -12.43
CA GLY A 131 -13.29 7.10 -12.55
C GLY A 131 -14.28 6.89 -13.69
N ASP A 132 -13.80 6.35 -14.80
CA ASP A 132 -14.63 6.18 -16.00
C ASP A 132 -15.57 4.99 -15.85
N ILE A 133 -15.19 4.00 -15.04
CA ILE A 133 -16.06 2.88 -14.66
C ILE A 133 -17.30 3.38 -13.92
N PHE A 134 -17.18 4.40 -13.07
CA PHE A 134 -18.35 5.03 -12.43
C PHE A 134 -19.25 5.79 -13.41
N LYS A 135 -18.69 6.30 -14.51
CA LYS A 135 -19.46 6.90 -15.62
C LYS A 135 -20.05 5.84 -16.56
N GLY A 136 -19.57 4.60 -16.47
CA GLY A 136 -19.95 3.47 -17.31
C GLY A 136 -19.12 3.32 -18.59
N SER A 137 -17.99 4.02 -18.68
CA SER A 137 -16.95 3.83 -19.70
C SER A 137 -15.80 2.98 -19.11
N ILE A 138 -15.14 2.16 -19.92
CA ILE A 138 -14.00 1.34 -19.44
C ILE A 138 -12.66 2.06 -19.74
N ALA A 139 -12.69 3.08 -20.60
CA ALA A 139 -11.51 3.83 -21.03
C ALA A 139 -11.57 5.29 -20.59
N VAL A 140 -10.40 5.82 -20.22
CA VAL A 140 -10.16 7.25 -20.02
C VAL A 140 -10.18 7.93 -21.38
N SER A 141 -11.08 8.89 -21.56
CA SER A 141 -11.21 9.63 -22.83
C SER A 141 -10.47 10.96 -22.84
N GLU A 142 -10.08 11.47 -21.68
CA GLU A 142 -9.48 12.80 -21.55
C GLU A 142 -8.31 12.81 -20.56
N PRO A 143 -7.31 13.70 -20.76
CA PRO A 143 -6.25 13.95 -19.81
C PRO A 143 -6.76 14.31 -18.41
N LEU A 144 -5.95 14.03 -17.39
CA LEU A 144 -6.26 14.41 -16.02
C LEU A 144 -6.25 15.94 -15.90
N ARG A 145 -7.38 16.47 -15.49
CA ARG A 145 -7.61 17.89 -15.24
C ARG A 145 -7.39 18.16 -13.76
N LEU A 146 -6.24 18.75 -13.44
CA LEU A 146 -5.88 19.14 -12.07
C LEU A 146 -5.81 20.65 -11.89
N ALA A 147 -6.12 21.47 -12.91
CA ALA A 147 -5.99 22.91 -12.80
C ALA A 147 -6.84 23.44 -11.61
N PRO A 148 -6.37 24.47 -10.87
CA PRO A 148 -7.06 24.95 -9.68
C PRO A 148 -8.53 25.31 -9.92
N ASN A 149 -8.88 25.86 -11.08
CA ASN A 149 -10.25 26.20 -11.48
C ASN A 149 -11.13 24.99 -11.86
N GLU A 150 -10.55 23.81 -12.07
CA GLU A 150 -11.26 22.58 -12.46
C GLU A 150 -11.58 21.67 -11.26
N VAL A 151 -11.02 21.96 -10.09
CA VAL A 151 -11.24 21.20 -8.84
C VAL A 151 -11.98 22.08 -7.83
N SER A 152 -13.01 21.56 -7.18
CA SER A 152 -13.78 22.33 -6.19
C SER A 152 -12.89 22.77 -5.01
N PRO A 153 -13.16 23.92 -4.36
CA PRO A 153 -12.38 24.37 -3.20
C PRO A 153 -12.26 23.31 -2.10
N ASN A 154 -13.36 22.63 -1.78
CA ASN A 154 -13.36 21.56 -0.78
C ASN A 154 -12.48 20.39 -1.23
N ASP A 155 -12.59 19.94 -2.49
CA ASP A 155 -11.74 18.87 -3.00
C ASP A 155 -10.26 19.24 -2.94
N ARG A 156 -9.88 20.50 -3.22
CA ARG A 156 -8.49 20.97 -3.11
C ARG A 156 -7.97 20.84 -1.67
N ILE A 157 -8.77 21.23 -0.68
CA ILE A 157 -8.43 21.10 0.75
C ILE A 157 -8.15 19.63 1.08
N ALA A 158 -9.05 18.73 0.72
CA ALA A 158 -8.88 17.30 1.00
C ALA A 158 -7.73 16.67 0.20
N LEU A 159 -7.47 17.11 -1.04
CA LEU A 159 -6.32 16.66 -1.82
C LEU A 159 -4.99 17.09 -1.19
N ARG A 160 -4.91 18.32 -0.65
CA ARG A 160 -3.74 18.77 0.12
C ARG A 160 -3.48 17.86 1.32
N LEU A 161 -4.54 17.49 2.06
CA LEU A 161 -4.43 16.53 3.15
C LEU A 161 -3.94 15.14 2.66
N CYS A 162 -4.48 14.63 1.54
CA CYS A 162 -4.05 13.36 0.95
C CYS A 162 -2.55 13.37 0.61
N VAL A 163 -2.07 14.45 -0.02
CA VAL A 163 -0.65 14.65 -0.35
C VAL A 163 0.18 14.69 0.92
N ALA A 164 -0.22 15.50 1.91
CA ALA A 164 0.49 15.68 3.17
C ALA A 164 0.62 14.36 3.96
N ALA A 165 -0.46 13.59 4.04
CA ALA A 165 -0.48 12.27 4.69
C ALA A 165 0.33 11.22 3.92
N THR A 166 0.59 11.45 2.64
CA THR A 166 1.34 10.55 1.79
C THR A 166 2.82 10.89 1.73
N LYS A 167 3.26 12.12 2.02
CA LYS A 167 4.70 12.44 2.08
C LYS A 167 5.41 11.61 3.16
N VAL A 168 6.73 11.44 3.01
CA VAL A 168 7.58 10.79 4.01
C VAL A 168 8.68 11.77 4.43
N PRO A 169 8.67 12.27 5.69
CA PRO A 169 7.63 12.11 6.69
C PRO A 169 6.30 12.74 6.28
N ALA A 170 5.19 12.26 6.85
CA ALA A 170 3.88 12.86 6.64
C ALA A 170 3.88 14.29 7.22
N ARG A 171 3.22 15.21 6.51
CA ARG A 171 3.23 16.66 6.82
C ARG A 171 1.84 17.18 7.15
N VAL A 172 1.05 16.38 7.88
CA VAL A 172 -0.33 16.73 8.26
C VAL A 172 -0.31 17.60 9.51
N SER A 173 -0.90 18.79 9.41
CA SER A 173 -1.05 19.72 10.54
C SER A 173 -2.48 19.70 11.10
N LEU A 174 -2.66 20.12 12.36
CA LEU A 174 -4.00 20.27 12.95
C LEU A 174 -4.88 21.26 12.16
N PRO A 175 -4.38 22.42 11.69
CA PRO A 175 -5.15 23.28 10.79
C PRO A 175 -5.64 22.55 9.54
N MET A 176 -4.81 21.76 8.86
CA MET A 176 -5.23 20.99 7.69
C MET A 176 -6.32 19.96 8.01
N GLN A 177 -6.23 19.30 9.17
CA GLN A 177 -7.26 18.36 9.63
C GLN A 177 -8.59 19.07 9.90
N ASN A 178 -8.54 20.21 10.60
CA ASN A 178 -9.73 21.00 10.94
C ASN A 178 -10.40 21.60 9.70
N GLU A 179 -9.60 22.13 8.77
CA GLU A 179 -10.08 22.67 7.49
C GLU A 179 -10.76 21.57 6.66
N THR A 180 -10.14 20.39 6.57
CA THR A 180 -10.73 19.25 5.86
C THR A 180 -12.00 18.73 6.53
N ALA A 181 -12.01 18.64 7.86
CA ALA A 181 -13.19 18.25 8.62
C ALA A 181 -14.34 19.23 8.37
N SER A 182 -14.05 20.54 8.32
CA SER A 182 -15.07 21.57 8.02
C SER A 182 -15.61 21.45 6.60
N ALA A 183 -14.77 21.06 5.64
CA ALA A 183 -15.15 20.89 4.24
C ALA A 183 -15.95 19.58 3.95
N PHE A 184 -15.86 18.56 4.81
CA PHE A 184 -16.43 17.23 4.58
C PHE A 184 -17.14 16.65 5.83
N ASP A 185 -18.19 17.30 6.32
CA ASP A 185 -19.08 16.75 7.37
C ASP A 185 -18.36 16.31 8.68
N GLY A 186 -17.36 17.08 9.09
CA GLY A 186 -16.63 16.89 10.35
C GLY A 186 -15.74 15.65 10.35
N THR A 187 -15.69 14.97 11.50
CA THR A 187 -14.81 13.81 11.72
C THR A 187 -15.15 12.63 10.80
N ILE A 188 -16.40 12.50 10.35
CA ILE A 188 -16.80 11.38 9.49
C ILE A 188 -16.13 11.49 8.12
N GLY A 189 -16.18 12.64 7.44
CA GLY A 189 -15.50 12.78 6.15
C GLY A 189 -13.99 12.75 6.29
N LEU A 190 -13.43 13.26 7.41
CA LEU A 190 -12.01 13.11 7.71
C LEU A 190 -11.60 11.62 7.81
N GLN A 191 -12.42 10.79 8.46
CA GLN A 191 -12.19 9.33 8.53
C GLN A 191 -12.33 8.66 7.16
N GLN A 192 -13.28 9.09 6.32
CA GLN A 192 -13.42 8.58 4.96
C GLN A 192 -12.20 8.90 4.09
N ILE A 193 -11.67 10.12 4.18
CA ILE A 193 -10.42 10.52 3.51
C ILE A 193 -9.24 9.74 4.09
N GLY A 194 -9.14 9.61 5.42
CA GLY A 194 -8.11 8.81 6.08
C GLY A 194 -8.09 7.37 5.58
N ASN A 195 -9.26 6.73 5.49
CA ASN A 195 -9.43 5.38 4.96
C ASN A 195 -8.96 5.25 3.51
N LEU A 196 -9.32 6.22 2.66
CA LEU A 196 -8.89 6.24 1.26
C LEU A 196 -7.36 6.26 1.16
N VAL A 197 -6.72 7.19 1.87
CA VAL A 197 -5.27 7.38 1.84
C VAL A 197 -4.54 6.19 2.46
N ALA A 198 -5.11 5.57 3.50
CA ALA A 198 -4.60 4.37 4.16
C ALA A 198 -4.62 3.14 3.23
N ILE A 199 -5.73 2.87 2.54
CA ILE A 199 -5.80 1.78 1.56
C ILE A 199 -4.84 2.02 0.40
N ALA A 200 -4.80 3.26 -0.11
CA ALA A 200 -3.85 3.61 -1.15
C ALA A 200 -2.43 3.32 -0.65
N GLY A 201 -2.12 3.61 0.62
CA GLY A 201 -0.85 3.25 1.26
C GLY A 201 -0.56 1.76 1.26
N PHE A 202 -1.51 0.95 1.70
CA PHE A 202 -1.40 -0.51 1.65
C PHE A 202 -1.02 -1.00 0.25
N LYS A 203 -1.83 -0.62 -0.75
CA LYS A 203 -1.64 -1.04 -2.15
C LYS A 203 -0.34 -0.50 -2.72
N ASN A 204 -0.02 0.78 -2.46
CA ASN A 204 1.20 1.39 -2.98
C ASN A 204 2.41 0.61 -2.49
N SER A 205 2.52 0.32 -1.19
CA SER A 205 3.67 -0.39 -0.63
C SER A 205 3.76 -1.83 -1.12
N LEU A 206 2.66 -2.57 -1.08
CA LEU A 206 2.58 -3.95 -1.58
C LEU A 206 2.96 -4.06 -3.07
N ASN A 207 2.31 -3.25 -3.92
CA ASN A 207 2.47 -3.32 -5.38
C ASN A 207 3.82 -2.81 -5.84
N THR A 208 4.35 -1.83 -5.12
CA THR A 208 5.74 -1.37 -5.25
C THR A 208 6.63 -2.56 -4.95
N LEU A 209 6.60 -3.13 -3.74
CA LEU A 209 7.48 -4.24 -3.34
C LEU A 209 7.48 -5.40 -4.33
N LEU A 210 6.29 -5.80 -4.81
CA LEU A 210 6.14 -6.88 -5.77
C LEU A 210 6.68 -6.52 -7.17
N GLY A 211 6.73 -5.23 -7.52
CA GLY A 211 7.11 -4.78 -8.85
C GLY A 211 6.12 -5.24 -9.90
N LEU A 212 4.83 -5.04 -9.63
CA LEU A 212 3.75 -5.58 -10.47
C LEU A 212 3.78 -5.02 -11.90
N GLU A 213 3.60 -5.87 -12.89
CA GLU A 213 3.38 -5.50 -14.28
C GLU A 213 2.04 -4.78 -14.45
N ILE A 214 2.00 -3.78 -15.33
CA ILE A 214 0.82 -2.96 -15.55
C ILE A 214 0.02 -3.56 -16.71
N ASP A 215 -1.24 -3.88 -16.43
CA ASP A 215 -2.18 -4.39 -17.44
C ASP A 215 -2.36 -3.37 -18.58
N GLU A 216 -2.54 -3.86 -19.80
CA GLU A 216 -2.57 -3.03 -21.01
C GLU A 216 -3.60 -1.89 -20.95
N LEU A 217 -4.80 -2.20 -20.46
CA LEU A 217 -5.87 -1.22 -20.30
C LEU A 217 -5.46 -0.08 -19.35
N HIS A 218 -4.80 -0.41 -18.25
CA HIS A 218 -4.39 0.57 -17.24
C HIS A 218 -3.20 1.41 -17.73
N ALA A 219 -2.27 0.81 -18.48
CA ALA A 219 -1.19 1.55 -19.12
C ALA A 219 -1.73 2.59 -20.12
N ARG A 220 -2.63 2.18 -21.03
CA ARG A 220 -3.27 3.11 -21.99
C ARG A 220 -4.04 4.22 -21.27
N ASN A 221 -4.80 3.88 -20.23
CA ASN A 221 -5.53 4.87 -19.43
C ASN A 221 -4.58 5.88 -18.74
N ALA A 222 -3.42 5.42 -18.27
CA ALA A 222 -2.40 6.26 -17.69
C ALA A 222 -1.75 7.18 -18.73
N GLU A 223 -1.39 6.66 -19.90
CA GLU A 223 -0.82 7.44 -21.00
C GLU A 223 -1.74 8.58 -21.43
N ILE A 224 -3.05 8.32 -21.54
CA ILE A 224 -4.04 9.36 -21.85
C ILE A 224 -4.13 10.37 -20.71
N ALA A 225 -4.29 9.88 -19.47
CA ALA A 225 -4.45 10.73 -18.29
C ALA A 225 -3.22 11.63 -18.04
N PHE A 226 -2.02 11.13 -18.36
CA PHE A 226 -0.74 11.76 -18.04
C PHE A 226 0.01 12.29 -19.26
N LYS A 227 -0.63 12.35 -20.43
CA LYS A 227 -0.02 12.74 -21.72
C LYS A 227 0.85 14.02 -21.69
N LYS A 228 0.55 14.95 -20.78
CA LYS A 228 1.26 16.23 -20.62
C LYS A 228 2.06 16.33 -19.32
N THR A 229 2.49 15.21 -18.76
CA THR A 229 3.23 15.15 -17.50
C THR A 229 4.52 14.35 -17.67
N ALA A 230 5.46 14.48 -16.74
CA ALA A 230 6.70 13.70 -16.71
C ALA A 230 6.51 12.27 -16.16
N PHE A 231 5.27 11.76 -16.09
CA PHE A 231 4.99 10.43 -15.58
C PHE A 231 5.69 9.35 -16.43
N SER A 232 6.29 8.37 -15.75
CA SER A 232 6.89 7.20 -16.38
C SER A 232 6.53 5.93 -15.60
N PHE A 233 6.32 4.82 -16.30
CA PHE A 233 6.07 3.52 -15.65
C PHE A 233 7.27 2.98 -14.84
N GLY A 234 8.47 3.55 -15.06
CA GLY A 234 9.67 3.19 -14.31
C GLY A 234 10.06 1.74 -14.57
N VAL A 235 10.20 0.96 -13.50
CA VAL A 235 10.53 -0.48 -13.59
C VAL A 235 9.32 -1.38 -13.87
N HIS A 236 8.10 -0.82 -13.82
CA HIS A 236 6.90 -1.60 -14.10
C HIS A 236 6.82 -1.81 -15.60
N LYS A 237 7.03 -3.05 -16.04
CA LYS A 237 6.90 -3.42 -17.45
C LYS A 237 5.43 -3.43 -17.86
N TYR A 238 5.23 -3.08 -19.12
CA TYR A 238 3.98 -3.33 -19.82
C TYR A 238 4.03 -4.75 -20.38
N ASN A 239 3.05 -5.58 -20.02
CA ASN A 239 2.91 -6.90 -20.60
C ASN A 239 1.65 -6.95 -21.46
N GLY A 240 1.83 -6.77 -22.77
CA GLY A 240 0.75 -6.86 -23.76
C GLY A 240 0.23 -8.29 -23.98
N ALA A 241 0.85 -9.31 -23.36
CA ALA A 241 0.42 -10.70 -23.50
C ALA A 241 -0.70 -11.08 -22.51
N PHE A 242 -0.86 -10.35 -21.40
CA PHE A 242 -1.91 -10.64 -20.43
C PHE A 242 -3.28 -10.17 -20.96
N LYS A 243 -3.97 -11.07 -21.66
CA LYS A 243 -5.36 -10.86 -22.07
C LYS A 243 -6.25 -11.15 -20.87
N SER A 244 -6.94 -10.13 -20.36
CA SER A 244 -8.00 -10.29 -19.35
C SER A 244 -8.90 -11.48 -19.71
N THR A 245 -8.93 -12.50 -18.86
CA THR A 245 -9.75 -13.72 -19.04
C THR A 245 -11.24 -13.39 -18.99
N VAL A 246 -11.60 -12.30 -18.32
CA VAL A 246 -12.98 -11.79 -18.28
C VAL A 246 -13.22 -10.89 -19.49
N SER A 247 -13.99 -11.38 -20.45
CA SER A 247 -14.37 -10.62 -21.65
C SER A 247 -14.98 -9.26 -21.27
N PRO A 248 -14.52 -8.15 -21.86
CA PRO A 248 -15.17 -6.85 -21.69
C PRO A 248 -16.63 -6.94 -22.12
N ARG A 249 -17.49 -6.16 -21.47
CA ARG A 249 -18.95 -6.07 -21.69
C ARG A 249 -19.29 -6.14 -23.19
N ARG A 250 -19.83 -7.27 -23.67
CA ARG A 250 -20.68 -7.24 -24.86
C ARG A 250 -21.96 -6.50 -24.45
N LYS A 251 -22.26 -5.36 -25.09
CA LYS A 251 -23.56 -4.67 -24.93
C LYS A 251 -24.66 -5.65 -25.36
N LYS A 252 -25.25 -6.36 -24.40
CA LYS A 252 -26.41 -7.21 -24.65
C LYS A 252 -27.66 -6.35 -24.45
N ASN A 253 -28.41 -6.15 -25.53
CA ASN A 253 -29.55 -5.22 -25.54
C ASN A 253 -30.86 -5.84 -25.03
N SER A 254 -30.91 -7.14 -24.71
CA SER A 254 -32.14 -7.78 -24.25
C SER A 254 -32.36 -7.61 -22.74
N ILE A 255 -33.61 -7.35 -22.33
CA ILE A 255 -34.03 -7.26 -20.92
C ILE A 255 -33.65 -8.54 -20.17
N TYR A 256 -33.85 -9.72 -20.78
CA TYR A 256 -33.47 -11.02 -20.22
C TYR A 256 -31.98 -11.09 -19.87
N SER A 257 -31.10 -10.59 -20.74
CA SER A 257 -29.67 -10.59 -20.47
C SER A 257 -29.28 -9.68 -19.29
N ARG A 258 -29.96 -8.54 -19.12
CA ARG A 258 -29.76 -7.63 -17.99
C ARG A 258 -30.25 -8.24 -16.67
N ILE A 259 -31.38 -8.95 -16.69
CA ILE A 259 -31.91 -9.66 -15.52
C ILE A 259 -30.97 -10.79 -15.12
N LYS A 260 -30.56 -11.64 -16.07
CA LYS A 260 -29.61 -12.72 -15.80
C LYS A 260 -28.30 -12.19 -15.23
N GLU A 261 -27.77 -11.12 -15.80
CA GLU A 261 -26.57 -10.44 -15.31
C GLU A 261 -26.76 -9.89 -13.89
N ALA A 262 -27.91 -9.30 -13.57
CA ALA A 262 -28.21 -8.81 -12.23
C ALA A 262 -28.26 -9.97 -11.21
N VAL A 263 -28.92 -11.08 -11.55
CA VAL A 263 -28.96 -12.28 -10.69
C VAL A 263 -27.56 -12.86 -10.49
N ASP A 264 -26.78 -13.00 -11.56
CA ASP A 264 -25.40 -13.49 -11.48
C ASP A 264 -24.58 -12.60 -10.53
N ILE A 265 -24.70 -11.27 -10.63
CA ILE A 265 -23.98 -10.36 -9.71
C ILE A 265 -24.45 -10.54 -8.27
N LEU A 266 -25.76 -10.69 -8.02
CA LEU A 266 -26.27 -10.90 -6.65
C LEU A 266 -25.76 -12.20 -6.03
N VAL A 267 -25.67 -13.28 -6.80
CA VAL A 267 -25.10 -14.56 -6.35
C VAL A 267 -23.64 -14.38 -5.94
N HIS A 268 -22.82 -13.78 -6.82
CA HIS A 268 -21.40 -13.57 -6.51
C HIS A 268 -21.20 -12.55 -5.37
N LEU A 269 -22.06 -11.54 -5.26
CA LEU A 269 -22.05 -10.60 -4.14
C LEU A 269 -22.34 -11.32 -2.82
N ARG A 270 -23.33 -12.22 -2.77
CA ARG A 270 -23.63 -13.00 -1.57
C ARG A 270 -22.44 -13.86 -1.14
N ILE A 271 -21.80 -14.55 -2.08
CA ILE A 271 -20.59 -15.35 -1.83
C ILE A 271 -19.48 -14.45 -1.29
N PHE A 272 -19.25 -13.30 -1.92
CA PHE A 272 -18.26 -12.33 -1.49
C PHE A 272 -18.51 -11.82 -0.06
N LEU A 273 -19.75 -11.51 0.29
CA LEU A 273 -20.11 -11.06 1.65
C LEU A 273 -19.96 -12.18 2.68
N SER A 274 -20.31 -13.41 2.31
CA SER A 274 -20.10 -14.58 3.15
C SER A 274 -18.61 -14.83 3.41
N LEU A 275 -17.76 -14.64 2.39
CA LEU A 275 -16.31 -14.69 2.55
C LEU A 275 -15.83 -13.61 3.53
N ASN A 276 -16.28 -12.36 3.38
CA ASN A 276 -15.95 -11.28 4.32
C ASN A 276 -16.38 -11.59 5.76
N GLN A 277 -17.57 -12.15 5.94
CA GLN A 277 -18.06 -12.57 7.26
C GLN A 277 -17.21 -13.70 7.84
N THR A 278 -16.81 -14.67 7.02
CA THR A 278 -15.94 -15.79 7.41
C THR A 278 -14.57 -15.27 7.85
N ILE A 279 -13.97 -14.39 7.05
CA ILE A 279 -12.70 -13.73 7.33
C ILE A 279 -12.73 -13.02 8.69
N GLN A 280 -13.81 -12.31 8.99
CA GLN A 280 -13.95 -11.51 10.21
C GLN A 280 -14.63 -12.27 11.37
N SER A 281 -14.95 -13.55 11.19
CA SER A 281 -15.81 -14.32 12.12
C SER A 281 -15.30 -14.36 13.56
N LYS A 282 -13.97 -14.38 13.74
CA LYS A 282 -13.31 -14.39 15.05
C LYS A 282 -13.28 -13.04 15.75
N LEU A 283 -13.68 -11.95 15.06
CA LEU A 283 -13.64 -10.60 15.60
C LEU A 283 -14.99 -10.16 16.13
N PRO A 284 -15.01 -9.40 17.25
CA PRO A 284 -16.24 -8.80 17.75
C PRO A 284 -16.91 -7.87 16.74
N THR A 285 -18.22 -7.65 16.91
CA THR A 285 -19.05 -6.85 16.00
C THR A 285 -19.38 -5.46 16.53
N THR A 286 -19.24 -5.21 17.83
CA THR A 286 -19.60 -3.93 18.48
C THR A 286 -18.37 -3.07 18.75
N HIS A 287 -18.55 -1.75 18.83
CA HIS A 287 -17.45 -0.82 19.14
C HIS A 287 -16.76 -1.15 20.46
N VAL A 288 -17.55 -1.35 21.53
CA VAL A 288 -17.01 -1.61 22.87
C VAL A 288 -16.18 -2.90 22.89
N SER A 289 -16.70 -3.99 22.32
CA SER A 289 -15.96 -5.25 22.27
C SER A 289 -14.72 -5.18 21.37
N LEU A 290 -14.77 -4.39 20.30
CA LEU A 290 -13.59 -4.13 19.46
C LEU A 290 -12.52 -3.31 20.20
N ASP A 291 -12.92 -2.32 21.01
CA ASP A 291 -11.99 -1.54 21.82
C ASP A 291 -11.36 -2.41 22.92
N THR A 292 -12.14 -3.31 23.54
CA THR A 292 -11.60 -4.34 24.46
C THR A 292 -10.63 -5.28 23.74
N TRP A 293 -10.96 -5.71 22.52
CA TRP A 293 -10.06 -6.55 21.72
C TRP A 293 -8.74 -5.82 21.40
N LEU A 294 -8.80 -4.53 21.03
CA LEU A 294 -7.61 -3.71 20.82
C LEU A 294 -6.78 -3.61 22.09
N LEU A 295 -7.41 -3.32 23.24
CA LEU A 295 -6.75 -3.24 24.54
C LEU A 295 -5.98 -4.52 24.89
N GLN A 296 -6.57 -5.68 24.61
CA GLN A 296 -5.95 -6.99 24.82
C GLN A 296 -4.76 -7.22 23.88
N LYS A 297 -4.95 -7.00 22.57
CA LYS A 297 -3.92 -7.28 21.56
C LYS A 297 -2.72 -6.34 21.64
N PHE A 298 -2.94 -5.09 22.02
CA PHE A 298 -1.90 -4.09 22.26
C PHE A 298 -1.37 -4.10 23.71
N GLN A 299 -1.72 -5.12 24.50
CA GLN A 299 -1.13 -5.41 25.82
C GLN A 299 -1.25 -4.24 26.81
N GLY A 300 -2.45 -3.67 26.91
CA GLY A 300 -2.80 -2.70 27.95
C GLY A 300 -3.04 -1.26 27.46
N PHE A 301 -3.03 -1.01 26.15
CA PHE A 301 -3.58 0.24 25.60
C PHE A 301 -4.40 -0.02 24.33
N ALA A 302 -5.31 0.90 23.98
CA ALA A 302 -6.09 0.81 22.74
C ALA A 302 -5.78 2.02 21.86
N PRO A 303 -5.17 1.84 20.66
CA PRO A 303 -4.73 2.96 19.83
C PRO A 303 -5.88 3.91 19.50
N ARG A 304 -5.76 5.18 19.90
CA ARG A 304 -6.81 6.20 19.82
C ARG A 304 -7.27 6.44 18.39
N TYR A 305 -6.34 6.42 17.44
CA TYR A 305 -6.67 6.54 16.02
C TYR A 305 -7.59 5.39 15.53
N LEU A 306 -7.52 4.20 16.13
CA LEU A 306 -8.44 3.09 15.85
C LEU A 306 -9.72 3.19 16.67
N THR A 307 -9.64 3.50 17.96
CA THR A 307 -10.84 3.57 18.83
C THR A 307 -11.79 4.69 18.41
N GLN A 308 -11.27 5.76 17.81
CA GLN A 308 -12.05 6.87 17.28
C GLN A 308 -12.84 6.55 16.00
N ILE A 309 -12.55 5.43 15.31
CA ILE A 309 -13.32 5.01 14.12
C ILE A 309 -14.79 4.90 14.49
N LYS A 310 -15.64 5.72 13.85
CA LYS A 310 -17.07 5.84 14.18
C LYS A 310 -17.93 4.71 13.61
N ASN A 311 -17.46 4.03 12.57
CA ASN A 311 -18.16 2.91 11.95
C ASN A 311 -17.59 1.58 12.47
N ALA A 312 -18.41 0.78 13.15
CA ALA A 312 -17.97 -0.50 13.75
C ALA A 312 -17.45 -1.48 12.71
N SER A 313 -18.09 -1.56 11.54
CA SER A 313 -17.65 -2.41 10.43
C SER A 313 -16.26 -1.99 9.94
N THR A 314 -16.05 -0.69 9.71
CA THR A 314 -14.72 -0.15 9.38
C THR A 314 -13.69 -0.50 10.45
N LYS A 315 -14.00 -0.29 11.74
CA LYS A 315 -13.10 -0.62 12.85
C LYS A 315 -12.76 -2.11 12.86
N ARG A 316 -13.75 -2.98 12.67
CA ARG A 316 -13.60 -4.44 12.61
C ARG A 316 -12.68 -4.87 11.47
N ILE A 317 -12.74 -4.18 10.34
CA ILE A 317 -11.83 -4.41 9.23
C ILE A 317 -10.40 -4.10 9.61
N TYR A 318 -10.09 -2.92 10.17
CA TYR A 318 -8.75 -2.62 10.69
C TYR A 318 -8.27 -3.67 11.69
N CYS A 319 -9.15 -4.11 12.61
CA CYS A 319 -8.82 -5.20 13.53
C CYS A 319 -8.50 -6.51 12.80
N SER A 320 -9.18 -6.81 11.69
CA SER A 320 -8.88 -7.97 10.82
C SER A 320 -7.54 -7.84 10.11
N PHE A 321 -7.17 -6.65 9.62
CA PHE A 321 -5.83 -6.42 9.07
C PHE A 321 -4.77 -6.74 10.11
N LEU A 322 -4.93 -6.18 11.31
CA LEU A 322 -3.98 -6.36 12.41
C LEU A 322 -3.93 -7.82 12.87
N GLU A 323 -5.07 -8.48 13.02
CA GLU A 323 -5.10 -9.89 13.43
C GLU A 323 -4.37 -10.76 12.42
N GLN A 324 -4.68 -10.65 11.13
CA GLN A 324 -4.12 -11.55 10.12
C GLN A 324 -2.65 -11.28 9.83
N THR A 325 -2.24 -10.01 9.79
CA THR A 325 -0.89 -9.65 9.33
C THR A 325 0.09 -9.47 10.49
N LEU A 326 -0.36 -8.92 11.63
CA LEU A 326 0.50 -8.58 12.75
C LEU A 326 0.42 -9.62 13.88
N PHE A 327 -0.78 -9.94 14.38
CA PHE A 327 -0.95 -10.69 15.63
C PHE A 327 -1.12 -12.21 15.46
N CYS A 328 -1.41 -12.71 14.26
CA CYS A 328 -1.48 -14.15 14.01
C CYS A 328 -0.06 -14.74 13.97
N ASP A 329 0.23 -15.65 14.91
CA ASP A 329 1.51 -16.36 14.98
C ASP A 329 1.41 -17.76 14.36
N THR A 330 2.53 -18.23 13.79
CA THR A 330 2.76 -19.56 13.21
C THR A 330 2.40 -20.71 14.14
N ALA A 331 2.64 -20.56 15.44
CA ALA A 331 2.45 -21.63 16.42
C ALA A 331 0.97 -22.07 16.61
N SER A 332 0.01 -21.28 16.11
CA SER A 332 -1.43 -21.60 16.19
C SER A 332 -1.97 -22.37 14.97
N ALA A 333 -1.10 -22.85 14.08
CA ALA A 333 -1.43 -23.42 12.77
C ALA A 333 -2.15 -24.78 12.76
N GLU A 334 -2.76 -25.22 13.87
CA GLU A 334 -3.70 -26.35 13.83
C GLU A 334 -4.96 -26.02 13.02
N THR A 335 -5.28 -24.74 12.78
CA THR A 335 -6.49 -24.33 12.04
C THR A 335 -6.29 -24.03 10.56
N GLN A 336 -5.08 -24.13 9.98
CA GLN A 336 -4.86 -23.94 8.53
C GLN A 336 -4.94 -25.26 7.75
N GLN A 337 -5.85 -26.14 8.15
CA GLN A 337 -5.85 -27.54 7.71
C GLN A 337 -6.42 -27.82 6.30
N SER A 338 -6.72 -26.81 5.46
CA SER A 338 -7.39 -27.11 4.18
C SER A 338 -6.90 -26.43 2.90
N PHE A 339 -5.99 -25.45 2.93
CA PHE A 339 -5.76 -24.66 1.70
C PHE A 339 -4.41 -24.82 0.99
N THR A 340 -3.33 -25.21 1.67
CA THR A 340 -2.11 -25.77 1.05
C THR A 340 -1.25 -26.26 2.20
N LYS A 341 -1.08 -27.58 2.37
CA LYS A 341 -0.33 -28.19 3.49
C LYS A 341 1.15 -27.80 3.53
N GLU A 342 1.68 -27.09 2.53
CA GLU A 342 3.13 -26.94 2.33
C GLU A 342 3.72 -25.56 2.69
N PHE A 343 2.91 -24.54 2.99
CA PHE A 343 3.45 -23.18 3.24
C PHE A 343 3.04 -22.63 4.61
N THR A 344 3.80 -22.97 5.66
CA THR A 344 3.79 -22.20 6.92
C THR A 344 4.52 -20.89 6.68
N ALA A 345 3.75 -19.81 6.48
CA ALA A 345 4.24 -18.57 5.88
C ALA A 345 4.34 -17.36 6.83
N ASN A 346 3.99 -17.54 8.11
CA ASN A 346 3.90 -16.42 9.03
C ASN A 346 5.26 -16.10 9.65
N LEU A 347 5.60 -14.82 9.72
CA LEU A 347 6.71 -14.36 10.54
C LEU A 347 6.34 -14.49 12.02
N PRO A 348 7.27 -14.90 12.90
CA PRO A 348 7.09 -14.80 14.34
C PRO A 348 6.69 -13.37 14.77
N ILE A 349 5.85 -13.25 15.79
CA ILE A 349 5.35 -11.94 16.23
C ILE A 349 6.48 -10.98 16.61
N PHE A 350 7.55 -11.46 17.25
CA PHE A 350 8.66 -10.60 17.66
C PHE A 350 9.38 -9.97 16.46
N GLU A 351 9.56 -10.71 15.36
CA GLU A 351 10.15 -10.20 14.12
C GLU A 351 9.26 -9.13 13.50
N LYS A 352 7.94 -9.37 13.46
CA LYS A 352 6.97 -8.40 12.95
C LYS A 352 7.03 -7.09 13.74
N ILE A 353 7.21 -7.15 15.05
CA ILE A 353 7.32 -5.96 15.92
C ILE A 353 8.65 -5.22 15.68
N ILE A 354 9.78 -5.92 15.52
CA ILE A 354 11.06 -5.32 15.14
C ILE A 354 10.93 -4.61 13.78
N LEU A 355 10.36 -5.29 12.77
CA LEU A 355 10.12 -4.72 11.44
C LEU A 355 9.19 -3.50 11.51
N ALA A 356 8.14 -3.54 12.35
CA ALA A 356 7.25 -2.40 12.57
C ALA A 356 8.01 -1.21 13.14
N PHE A 357 8.83 -1.41 14.18
CA PHE A 357 9.64 -0.35 14.76
C PHE A 357 10.57 0.30 13.73
N VAL A 358 11.30 -0.52 12.96
CA VAL A 358 12.21 -0.06 11.89
C VAL A 358 11.44 0.71 10.82
N TYR A 359 10.29 0.20 10.38
CA TYR A 359 9.44 0.89 9.40
C TYR A 359 8.99 2.26 9.92
N MET A 360 8.46 2.32 11.15
CA MET A 360 7.90 3.55 11.73
C MET A 360 8.98 4.61 11.99
N LYS A 361 10.21 4.18 12.37
CA LYS A 361 11.37 5.07 12.43
C LYS A 361 11.75 5.58 11.03
N GLY A 362 11.67 4.73 10.01
CA GLY A 362 11.92 5.10 8.61
C GLY A 362 10.95 6.16 8.08
N VAL A 363 9.67 6.08 8.41
CA VAL A 363 8.67 7.10 8.06
C VAL A 363 8.60 8.28 9.05
N ALA A 364 9.41 8.26 10.10
CA ALA A 364 9.45 9.21 11.21
C ALA A 364 8.07 9.48 11.84
N ASN A 365 7.29 8.43 12.09
CA ASN A 365 6.01 8.50 12.79
C ASN A 365 6.21 8.15 14.27
N ASN A 366 6.48 9.16 15.10
CA ASN A 366 6.83 8.97 16.51
C ASN A 366 5.72 8.27 17.31
N LEU A 367 4.45 8.54 16.99
CA LEU A 367 3.31 7.89 17.65
C LEU A 367 3.39 6.36 17.45
N LEU A 368 3.45 5.91 16.20
CA LEU A 368 3.51 4.48 15.92
C LEU A 368 4.83 3.84 16.37
N VAL A 369 5.95 4.55 16.29
CA VAL A 369 7.22 4.07 16.87
C VAL A 369 7.05 3.76 18.35
N SER A 370 6.45 4.67 19.11
CA SER A 370 6.21 4.47 20.56
C SER A 370 5.24 3.32 20.83
N HIS A 371 4.19 3.17 20.00
CA HIS A 371 3.25 2.06 20.12
C HIS A 371 3.95 0.71 19.94
N PHE A 372 4.77 0.56 18.89
CA PHE A 372 5.46 -0.70 18.64
C PHE A 372 6.60 -0.97 19.62
N ALA A 373 7.30 0.06 20.10
CA ALA A 373 8.28 -0.09 21.17
C ALA A 373 7.63 -0.52 22.50
N TYR A 374 6.44 0.00 22.81
CA TYR A 374 5.67 -0.43 23.99
C TYR A 374 5.31 -1.92 23.89
N ILE A 375 4.79 -2.35 22.73
CA ILE A 375 4.46 -3.77 22.51
C ILE A 375 5.73 -4.64 22.60
N ALA A 376 6.86 -4.18 22.05
CA ALA A 376 8.13 -4.88 22.14
C ALA A 376 8.58 -5.10 23.59
N ASN A 377 8.49 -4.07 24.42
CA ASN A 377 8.77 -4.17 25.86
C ASN A 377 7.86 -5.21 26.54
N LYS A 378 6.55 -5.21 26.23
CA LYS A 378 5.62 -6.19 26.81
C LYS A 378 5.86 -7.62 26.33
N LEU A 379 6.47 -7.79 25.16
CA LEU A 379 6.93 -9.07 24.63
C LEU A 379 8.36 -9.45 25.10
N ASN A 380 8.94 -8.71 26.04
CA ASN A 380 10.32 -8.90 26.53
C ASN A 380 11.39 -8.83 25.43
N ILE A 381 11.14 -8.09 24.35
CA ILE A 381 12.14 -7.82 23.31
C ILE A 381 13.06 -6.72 23.87
N PRO A 382 14.38 -6.90 23.96
CA PRO A 382 15.26 -5.89 24.53
C PRO A 382 15.41 -4.67 23.60
N PRO A 383 15.65 -3.45 24.14
CA PRO A 383 15.87 -2.25 23.33
C PRO A 383 16.97 -2.40 22.29
N SER A 384 18.04 -3.13 22.64
CA SER A 384 19.18 -3.43 21.76
C SER A 384 18.78 -4.18 20.48
N SER A 385 17.75 -5.03 20.52
CA SER A 385 17.24 -5.68 19.32
C SER A 385 16.56 -4.70 18.37
N LEU A 386 15.84 -3.71 18.91
CA LEU A 386 15.16 -2.69 18.11
C LEU A 386 16.14 -1.68 17.51
N THR A 387 17.05 -1.17 18.33
CA THR A 387 18.06 -0.18 17.89
C THR A 387 19.11 -0.83 16.99
N GLY A 388 19.58 -2.04 17.33
CA GLY A 388 20.49 -2.81 16.51
C GLY A 388 19.92 -3.12 15.12
N ALA A 389 18.66 -3.52 15.02
CA ALA A 389 18.00 -3.70 13.73
C ALA A 389 17.91 -2.40 12.93
N LEU A 390 17.57 -1.28 13.58
CA LEU A 390 17.52 0.02 12.91
C LEU A 390 18.90 0.47 12.39
N ASP A 391 19.94 0.27 13.19
CA ASP A 391 21.31 0.65 12.83
C ASP A 391 21.87 -0.25 11.71
N ALA A 392 21.58 -1.56 11.77
CA ALA A 392 21.87 -2.48 10.67
C ALA A 392 21.17 -2.06 9.37
N ALA A 393 19.89 -1.66 9.44
CA ALA A 393 19.15 -1.17 8.27
C ALA A 393 19.79 0.07 7.62
N LYS A 394 20.25 1.02 8.45
CA LYS A 394 20.91 2.25 7.98
C LYS A 394 22.29 1.99 7.41
N ALA A 395 23.07 1.12 8.07
CA ALA A 395 24.43 0.78 7.68
C ALA A 395 24.48 -0.15 6.45
N PHE A 396 23.36 -0.80 6.10
CA PHE A 396 23.30 -1.78 5.02
C PHE A 396 23.84 -1.21 3.69
N ASN A 397 25.01 -1.68 3.27
CA ASN A 397 25.66 -1.24 2.04
C ASN A 397 25.28 -2.14 0.85
N HIS A 398 24.34 -1.66 0.06
CA HIS A 398 23.82 -2.33 -1.13
C HIS A 398 24.75 -2.26 -2.36
N LYS A 399 25.93 -1.62 -2.26
CA LYS A 399 26.85 -1.43 -3.40
C LYS A 399 27.72 -2.64 -3.73
N SER A 400 27.83 -3.64 -2.85
CA SER A 400 28.64 -4.81 -3.16
C SER A 400 27.80 -5.92 -3.83
N PRO A 401 28.02 -6.20 -5.13
CA PRO A 401 27.29 -7.25 -5.85
C PRO A 401 27.62 -8.67 -5.36
N ASN A 402 28.69 -8.84 -4.57
CA ASN A 402 29.24 -10.15 -4.17
C ASN A 402 29.25 -10.41 -2.65
N VAL A 403 28.49 -9.67 -1.83
CA VAL A 403 28.63 -9.78 -0.36
C VAL A 403 27.65 -10.77 0.27
N GLU A 404 28.30 -11.85 0.72
CA GLU A 404 28.07 -12.75 1.85
C GLU A 404 26.81 -13.63 1.85
N PRO A 405 26.94 -14.88 2.35
CA PRO A 405 25.78 -15.71 2.65
C PRO A 405 24.85 -14.91 3.57
N VAL A 406 23.59 -14.80 3.17
CA VAL A 406 22.54 -14.22 4.03
C VAL A 406 22.50 -15.11 5.26
N SER A 407 22.94 -14.58 6.41
CA SER A 407 23.06 -15.36 7.63
C SER A 407 21.70 -15.59 8.29
N SER A 408 20.76 -14.66 8.05
CA SER A 408 19.37 -14.76 8.48
C SER A 408 18.40 -14.07 7.51
N GLN A 409 17.14 -14.51 7.49
CA GLN A 409 16.06 -13.84 6.76
C GLN A 409 15.93 -12.35 7.13
N MET A 410 16.16 -12.02 8.40
CA MET A 410 16.08 -10.66 8.93
C MET A 410 17.14 -9.71 8.36
N ASP A 411 18.30 -10.22 7.94
CA ASP A 411 19.38 -9.43 7.33
C ASP A 411 18.93 -8.74 6.03
N ILE A 412 17.93 -9.30 5.36
CA ILE A 412 17.32 -8.71 4.15
C ILE A 412 16.03 -7.97 4.48
N MET A 413 15.17 -8.55 5.33
CA MET A 413 13.87 -7.95 5.66
C MET A 413 13.99 -6.59 6.35
N VAL A 414 14.94 -6.44 7.28
CA VAL A 414 15.11 -5.21 8.06
C VAL A 414 15.54 -4.01 7.17
N PRO A 415 16.60 -4.11 6.33
CA PRO A 415 16.93 -3.05 5.37
C PRO A 415 15.81 -2.79 4.37
N LEU A 416 15.16 -3.84 3.87
CA LEU A 416 14.08 -3.69 2.89
C LEU A 416 12.87 -2.95 3.48
N MET A 417 12.52 -3.22 4.73
CA MET A 417 11.46 -2.52 5.45
C MET A 417 11.79 -1.03 5.63
N TYR A 418 13.03 -0.73 6.04
CA TYR A 418 13.51 0.65 6.15
C TYR A 418 13.50 1.40 4.81
N TYR A 419 13.96 0.76 3.73
CA TYR A 419 13.96 1.37 2.39
C TYR A 419 12.56 1.54 1.81
N THR A 420 11.64 0.62 2.13
CA THR A 420 10.22 0.75 1.79
C THR A 420 9.60 1.96 2.47
N ALA A 421 9.84 2.11 3.78
CA ALA A 421 9.42 3.28 4.54
C ALA A 421 9.93 4.59 3.92
N ARG A 422 11.21 4.66 3.57
CA ARG A 422 11.87 5.83 2.98
C ARG A 422 11.63 6.04 1.48
N ARG A 423 10.93 5.11 0.81
CA ARG A 423 10.73 5.11 -0.66
C ARG A 423 12.03 5.13 -1.47
N TYR A 424 13.05 4.41 -1.01
CA TYR A 424 14.29 4.27 -1.76
C TYR A 424 14.15 3.20 -2.86
N HIS A 425 13.27 3.43 -3.83
CA HIS A 425 12.88 2.47 -4.88
C HIS A 425 14.06 1.75 -5.55
N LYS A 426 15.12 2.49 -5.92
CA LYS A 426 16.34 1.90 -6.48
C LYS A 426 16.96 0.83 -5.56
N ARG A 427 16.98 1.06 -4.24
CA ARG A 427 17.51 0.10 -3.26
C ARG A 427 16.54 -1.06 -3.03
N ILE A 428 15.23 -0.79 -2.96
CA ILE A 428 14.19 -1.81 -2.85
C ILE A 428 14.37 -2.83 -3.97
N TRP A 429 14.43 -2.41 -5.24
CA TRP A 429 14.56 -3.32 -6.40
C TRP A 429 15.85 -4.10 -6.47
N ARG A 430 16.92 -3.62 -5.83
CA ARG A 430 18.16 -4.38 -5.72
C ARG A 430 18.03 -5.49 -4.67
N LEU A 431 17.21 -5.29 -3.64
CA LEU A 431 17.05 -6.22 -2.53
C LEU A 431 15.92 -7.21 -2.72
N THR A 432 14.83 -6.85 -3.42
CA THR A 432 13.67 -7.74 -3.51
C THR A 432 13.98 -9.13 -4.09
N PRO A 433 14.83 -9.29 -5.13
CA PRO A 433 15.23 -10.62 -5.59
C PRO A 433 16.03 -11.45 -4.56
N ARG A 434 16.69 -10.78 -3.61
CA ARG A 434 17.39 -11.45 -2.49
C ARG A 434 16.42 -11.92 -1.42
N LEU A 435 15.24 -11.29 -1.31
CA LEU A 435 14.22 -11.66 -0.33
C LEU A 435 13.75 -13.10 -0.55
N MET A 436 13.52 -13.52 -1.81
CA MET A 436 13.10 -14.89 -2.11
C MET A 436 14.10 -15.92 -1.59
N ARG A 437 15.40 -15.69 -1.81
CA ARG A 437 16.48 -16.55 -1.30
C ARG A 437 16.58 -16.51 0.22
N ALA A 438 16.40 -15.34 0.83
CA ALA A 438 16.46 -15.17 2.28
C ALA A 438 15.28 -15.86 3.01
N CYS A 439 14.18 -16.08 2.31
CA CYS A 439 13.01 -16.82 2.79
C CYS A 439 13.05 -18.31 2.40
N ASP A 440 14.24 -18.88 2.11
CA ASP A 440 14.38 -20.27 1.66
C ASP A 440 13.52 -20.63 0.44
N ASN A 441 13.31 -19.67 -0.46
CA ASN A 441 12.40 -19.77 -1.60
C ASN A 441 10.94 -20.09 -1.21
N ASN A 442 10.50 -19.69 -0.02
CA ASN A 442 9.10 -19.75 0.40
C ASN A 442 8.33 -18.50 -0.09
N PRO A 443 7.49 -18.63 -1.14
CA PRO A 443 6.81 -17.50 -1.76
C PRO A 443 5.74 -16.89 -0.83
N ALA A 444 5.19 -17.69 0.08
CA ALA A 444 4.19 -17.24 1.02
C ALA A 444 4.81 -16.35 2.12
N THR A 445 6.02 -16.67 2.60
CA THR A 445 6.77 -15.81 3.55
C THR A 445 7.11 -14.45 2.92
N VAL A 446 7.51 -14.45 1.64
CA VAL A 446 7.73 -13.21 0.87
C VAL A 446 6.47 -12.35 0.81
N LEU A 447 5.31 -12.97 0.57
CA LEU A 447 4.02 -12.26 0.54
C LEU A 447 3.55 -11.83 1.92
N ALA A 448 3.82 -12.60 2.97
CA ALA A 448 3.56 -12.21 4.35
C ALA A 448 4.33 -10.94 4.70
N PHE A 449 5.63 -10.89 4.38
CA PHE A 449 6.45 -9.67 4.53
C PHE A 449 5.90 -8.49 3.73
N SER A 450 5.57 -8.70 2.46
CA SER A 450 5.09 -7.63 1.57
C SER A 450 3.74 -7.08 2.02
N THR A 451 2.85 -7.96 2.49
CA THR A 451 1.54 -7.60 3.07
C THR A 451 1.72 -6.84 4.37
N LEU A 452 2.67 -7.24 5.22
CA LEU A 452 3.00 -6.55 6.47
C LEU A 452 3.50 -5.12 6.23
N ALA A 453 4.38 -4.92 5.25
CA ALA A 453 4.81 -3.57 4.83
C ALA A 453 3.64 -2.71 4.33
N GLY A 454 2.70 -3.33 3.60
CA GLY A 454 1.41 -2.73 3.25
C GLY A 454 0.63 -2.27 4.49
N THR A 455 0.43 -3.15 5.46
CA THR A 455 -0.28 -2.85 6.71
C THR A 455 0.39 -1.70 7.48
N PHE A 456 1.72 -1.67 7.57
CA PHE A 456 2.42 -0.57 8.22
C PHE A 456 2.20 0.77 7.50
N THR A 457 2.22 0.76 6.17
CA THR A 457 1.92 1.97 5.39
C THR A 457 0.49 2.44 5.62
N LEU A 458 -0.46 1.51 5.71
CA LEU A 458 -1.86 1.78 6.01
C LEU A 458 -2.00 2.47 7.39
N LEU A 459 -1.41 1.89 8.43
CA LEU A 459 -1.43 2.47 9.79
C LEU A 459 -0.77 3.84 9.84
N HIS A 460 0.39 4.00 9.19
CA HIS A 460 1.10 5.27 9.10
C HIS A 460 0.22 6.37 8.50
N ARG A 461 -0.36 6.12 7.34
CA ARG A 461 -1.17 7.11 6.64
C ARG A 461 -2.49 7.39 7.35
N TYR A 462 -3.14 6.36 7.91
CA TYR A 462 -4.37 6.54 8.65
C TYR A 462 -4.14 7.38 9.91
N SER A 463 -3.14 7.01 10.72
CA SER A 463 -2.79 7.76 11.93
C SER A 463 -2.35 9.20 11.61
N ALA A 464 -1.68 9.45 10.48
CA ALA A 464 -1.35 10.81 10.04
C ALA A 464 -2.58 11.70 9.83
N VAL A 465 -3.67 11.13 9.31
CA VAL A 465 -4.90 11.86 9.06
C VAL A 465 -5.75 12.03 10.33
N VAL A 466 -5.88 10.97 11.14
CA VAL A 466 -6.91 10.93 12.18
C VAL A 466 -6.40 11.03 13.61
N ALA A 467 -5.11 10.82 13.89
CA ALA A 467 -4.64 10.73 15.27
C ALA A 467 -4.74 12.08 16.02
N GLY A 468 -4.72 13.22 15.34
CA GLY A 468 -4.55 14.53 16.00
C GLY A 468 -3.13 14.72 16.55
N VAL A 469 -2.77 15.95 16.95
CA VAL A 469 -1.37 16.32 17.21
C VAL A 469 -0.81 15.80 18.55
N ASP A 470 -1.62 15.58 19.60
CA ASP A 470 -1.12 15.25 20.97
C ASP A 470 -1.73 13.97 21.59
N SER A 471 -2.00 12.97 20.77
CA SER A 471 -2.98 11.92 21.07
C SER A 471 -2.44 10.60 21.58
N CYS A 472 -1.25 10.56 22.17
CA CYS A 472 -0.73 9.31 22.73
C CYS A 472 -1.50 8.89 23.99
N GLU A 473 -1.74 7.60 24.14
CA GLU A 473 -2.42 7.00 25.29
C GLU A 473 -1.52 7.08 26.54
N SER A 474 -2.13 7.25 27.72
CA SER A 474 -1.38 7.41 28.99
C SER A 474 -0.32 6.33 29.22
N PRO A 475 -0.61 5.02 29.06
CA PRO A 475 0.39 3.98 29.29
C PRO A 475 1.61 4.09 28.37
N VAL A 476 1.42 4.60 27.16
CA VAL A 476 2.51 4.77 26.19
C VAL A 476 3.30 6.05 26.49
N LYS A 477 2.64 7.12 26.97
CA LYS A 477 3.33 8.34 27.43
C LYS A 477 4.30 8.04 28.57
N ASP A 478 3.82 7.36 29.60
CA ASP A 478 4.64 6.98 30.76
C ASP A 478 5.80 6.06 30.34
N PHE A 479 5.53 5.15 29.41
CA PHE A 479 6.55 4.26 28.84
C PHE A 479 7.63 5.01 28.04
N VAL A 480 7.27 6.05 27.27
CA VAL A 480 8.24 6.82 26.48
C VAL A 480 9.30 7.47 27.37
N GLU A 481 8.93 7.86 28.59
CA GLU A 481 9.82 8.45 29.59
C GLU A 481 10.64 7.40 30.37
N SER A 482 10.23 6.12 30.32
CA SER A 482 10.95 5.03 30.98
C SER A 482 12.34 4.78 30.39
N GLN A 483 13.20 4.09 31.15
CA GLN A 483 14.54 3.70 30.69
C GLN A 483 14.49 2.97 29.33
N TYR A 484 13.56 2.02 29.15
CA TYR A 484 13.40 1.29 27.90
C TYR A 484 13.09 2.25 26.73
N GLY A 485 12.17 3.22 26.95
CA GLY A 485 11.80 4.21 25.95
C GLY A 485 12.98 5.11 25.55
N GLN A 486 13.78 5.52 26.53
CA GLN A 486 14.99 6.32 26.30
C GLN A 486 16.05 5.54 25.53
N GLU A 487 16.29 4.26 25.87
CA GLU A 487 17.22 3.38 25.17
C GLU A 487 16.80 3.13 23.70
N CYS A 488 15.49 3.13 23.41
CA CYS A 488 14.96 3.07 22.05
C CYS A 488 15.03 4.41 21.28
N GLY A 489 15.56 5.46 21.92
CA GLY A 489 15.62 6.82 21.37
C GLY A 489 14.22 7.38 21.07
N LEU A 490 13.24 7.11 21.95
CA LEU A 490 11.92 7.73 21.86
C LEU A 490 11.97 9.19 22.32
N LYS A 491 11.13 10.03 21.73
CA LYS A 491 11.04 11.46 22.07
C LYS A 491 9.84 11.67 22.99
N THR A 492 10.04 12.44 24.06
CA THR A 492 8.97 12.90 24.98
C THR A 492 7.92 13.73 24.26
N SER A 493 8.32 14.53 23.26
CA SER A 493 7.37 15.17 22.36
C SER A 493 6.84 14.14 21.35
N LEU A 494 5.67 13.61 21.66
CA LEU A 494 4.89 12.72 20.79
C LEU A 494 4.04 13.48 19.78
N ALA A 495 4.25 14.81 19.67
CA ALA A 495 3.54 15.68 18.75
C ALA A 495 3.70 15.15 17.33
N GLY A 496 2.63 14.52 16.81
CA GLY A 496 2.72 13.40 15.87
C GLY A 496 3.41 13.70 14.55
N TYR A 497 3.43 14.97 14.13
CA TYR A 497 3.96 15.41 12.85
C TYR A 497 4.39 16.87 12.96
N THR A 498 5.19 17.20 13.99
CA THR A 498 5.77 18.54 14.03
C THR A 498 6.77 18.66 12.89
N SER A 499 6.65 19.75 12.13
CA SER A 499 7.61 20.18 11.13
C SER A 499 8.95 20.43 11.81
N SER A 500 9.69 19.37 12.16
CA SER A 500 11.03 19.53 12.72
C SER A 500 11.93 20.02 11.60
N ARG A 501 11.95 21.35 11.40
CA ARG A 501 12.90 22.07 10.54
C ARG A 501 14.34 21.58 10.76
N LYS A 502 14.66 21.10 11.98
CA LYS A 502 15.98 20.57 12.35
C LYS A 502 16.37 19.21 11.76
N PHE A 503 15.42 18.35 11.36
CA PHE A 503 15.76 17.06 10.71
C PHE A 503 16.08 17.23 9.21
N LEU A 504 15.90 18.45 8.67
CA LEU A 504 15.97 18.79 7.26
C LEU A 504 17.12 19.74 6.92
N ALA A 505 18.01 20.05 7.87
CA ALA A 505 19.10 21.01 7.63
C ALA A 505 20.36 20.39 7.00
N SER A 506 20.36 19.09 6.67
CA SER A 506 21.53 18.40 6.09
C SER A 506 21.32 17.87 4.67
N GLU A 507 20.15 18.06 4.06
CA GLU A 507 19.91 17.76 2.64
C GLU A 507 19.16 18.95 2.07
N GLU A 508 19.78 19.67 1.13
CA GLU A 508 19.23 20.84 0.45
C GLU A 508 17.82 20.58 -0.08
N GLU A 509 16.81 21.37 0.33
CA GLU A 509 15.75 21.77 -0.60
C GLU A 509 14.85 22.89 -0.06
N GLN A 510 14.40 23.70 -1.03
CA GLN A 510 13.65 24.94 -0.95
C GLN A 510 12.26 24.80 -0.31
N GLU A 511 11.83 25.89 0.32
CA GLU A 511 10.49 26.10 0.85
C GLU A 511 9.48 26.08 -0.31
N ILE A 512 8.57 25.09 -0.31
CA ILE A 512 7.45 25.08 -1.27
C ILE A 512 6.42 26.07 -0.74
N ASP A 513 6.31 27.22 -1.40
CA ASP A 513 5.19 28.12 -1.25
C ASP A 513 3.93 27.41 -1.78
N TRP A 514 2.93 27.26 -0.92
CA TRP A 514 1.72 26.49 -1.22
C TRP A 514 0.68 27.29 -1.99
N ASP A 515 0.83 28.60 -2.05
CA ASP A 515 0.01 29.46 -2.91
C ASP A 515 0.49 29.38 -4.39
N ASP A 516 1.71 28.87 -4.62
CA ASP A 516 2.32 28.58 -5.93
C ASP A 516 2.31 27.09 -6.34
N VAL A 517 1.66 26.21 -5.56
CA VAL A 517 1.47 24.81 -5.98
C VAL A 517 0.42 24.74 -7.08
N ASP A 518 0.87 25.01 -8.30
CA ASP A 518 0.11 24.69 -9.49
C ASP A 518 -0.08 23.17 -9.53
N LEU A 519 -1.34 22.74 -9.37
CA LEU A 519 -1.71 21.35 -9.42
C LEU A 519 -1.45 20.72 -10.81
N THR A 520 -1.25 21.53 -11.86
CA THR A 520 -0.73 21.06 -13.15
C THR A 520 0.74 20.59 -13.03
N ASN A 521 1.50 21.18 -12.11
CA ASN A 521 2.86 20.81 -11.75
C ASN A 521 2.93 19.74 -10.67
N VAL A 522 1.85 19.08 -10.22
CA VAL A 522 2.01 17.87 -9.36
C VAL A 522 2.76 16.76 -10.11
N GLY A 523 2.70 16.75 -11.44
CA GLY A 523 3.59 15.95 -12.29
C GLY A 523 5.06 16.42 -12.26
N VAL A 524 5.32 17.70 -12.02
CA VAL A 524 6.65 18.31 -11.91
C VAL A 524 7.19 18.27 -10.48
N ALA A 525 6.39 18.45 -9.43
CA ALA A 525 6.79 18.32 -8.02
C ALA A 525 6.96 16.85 -7.60
N ALA A 526 6.27 15.91 -8.25
CA ALA A 526 6.58 14.48 -8.17
C ALA A 526 7.77 14.08 -9.06
N ALA A 527 8.11 14.87 -10.08
CA ALA A 527 9.25 14.64 -10.98
C ALA A 527 10.53 15.44 -10.64
N SER A 528 10.45 16.53 -9.88
CA SER A 528 11.58 17.30 -9.33
C SER A 528 12.18 16.59 -8.13
N MET A 529 11.45 15.63 -7.55
CA MET A 529 12.02 14.57 -6.70
C MET A 529 12.88 13.55 -7.47
N ARG A 530 13.10 13.73 -8.79
CA ARG A 530 14.28 13.16 -9.44
C ARG A 530 15.48 13.96 -8.96
N MET A 531 16.23 13.37 -8.02
CA MET A 531 17.60 13.78 -7.75
C MET A 531 18.30 14.08 -9.07
N ASP A 532 18.75 15.31 -9.20
CA ASP A 532 19.77 15.72 -10.14
C ASP A 532 20.99 14.81 -9.93
N ILE A 533 21.32 13.99 -10.92
CA ILE A 533 22.55 13.20 -10.94
C ILE A 533 23.43 13.78 -12.05
N SER A 534 23.78 15.04 -11.89
CA SER A 534 24.86 15.69 -12.62
C SER A 534 25.78 16.42 -11.64
N GLY A 535 26.36 15.68 -10.68
CA GLY A 535 27.21 16.32 -9.68
C GLY A 535 28.11 15.43 -8.83
N VAL A 536 28.35 14.16 -9.17
CA VAL A 536 29.43 13.36 -8.52
C VAL A 536 29.97 12.30 -9.48
N VAL A 537 30.60 12.74 -10.58
CA VAL A 537 31.70 12.00 -11.22
C VAL A 537 32.66 13.05 -11.75
N GLY A 538 33.76 13.26 -11.01
CA GLY A 538 34.94 13.88 -11.59
C GLY A 538 35.55 12.89 -12.56
N THR A 539 35.34 13.13 -13.85
CA THR A 539 36.14 12.57 -14.93
C THR A 539 36.28 13.67 -15.97
N GLU A 540 37.50 14.20 -16.07
CA GLU A 540 37.98 14.86 -17.27
C GLU A 540 37.64 13.99 -18.47
N VAL A 541 36.80 14.48 -19.36
CA VAL A 541 36.66 13.96 -20.72
C VAL A 541 36.84 15.15 -21.62
N SER A 542 37.88 15.04 -22.45
CA SER A 542 38.36 16.01 -23.42
C SER A 542 37.24 16.55 -24.29
N GLU A 543 37.25 17.87 -24.49
CA GLU A 543 36.65 18.54 -25.64
C GLU A 543 37.24 17.93 -26.92
N ASP A 544 36.48 17.10 -27.60
CA ASP A 544 36.57 16.88 -29.04
C ASP A 544 35.31 16.14 -29.48
N LEU A 545 34.72 16.60 -30.59
CA LEU A 545 33.47 16.12 -31.23
C LEU A 545 32.18 16.90 -30.88
N TRP A 546 32.19 18.20 -31.17
CA TRP A 546 31.00 18.89 -31.68
C TRP A 546 31.18 19.13 -33.19
N GLY A 547 30.35 18.47 -33.99
CA GLY A 547 30.27 18.67 -35.44
C GLY A 547 28.97 18.07 -35.96
N GLY A 548 27.89 18.85 -35.91
CA GLY A 548 26.58 18.40 -36.37
C GLY A 548 25.45 19.35 -36.02
N THR A 549 25.44 20.50 -36.68
CA THR A 549 24.26 21.35 -36.89
C THR A 549 23.10 20.53 -37.43
N LEU A 550 21.89 20.71 -36.91
CA LEU A 550 20.66 20.53 -37.69
C LEU A 550 19.51 21.32 -37.05
N GLU A 551 19.10 22.36 -37.77
CA GLU A 551 17.84 23.10 -37.62
C GLU A 551 16.66 22.22 -38.03
N PHE A 552 15.60 22.16 -37.20
CA PHE A 552 14.21 22.53 -37.53
C PHE A 552 13.31 22.44 -36.29
#